data_AF-A0A2V9QKP6-F1
#
_entry.id   AF-A0A2V9QKP6-F1
#
_cell.length_a   1.000
_cell.length_b   1.000
_cell.length_c   1.000
_cell.angle_alpha   90.00
_cell.angle_beta   90.00
_cell.angle_gamma   90.00
#
_symmetry.space_group_name_H-M   'P 1'
#
loop_
_entity.id
_entity.type
_entity.pdbx_description
1 polymer ?
#
loop_
_entity_poly.entity_id
_entity_poly.type
_entity_poly.pdbx_seq_one_letter_code
_entity_poly.pdbx_strand_id
1 'polypeptide(L)' 'MNIPPDSRYSSYIAELHDPSGKMEWSLTIPATIEDGYPVHVPAANRAGGSYTVVVQGVSAVGEKSEIGRTQFELRVQQ' A
#
# COMPACT_ATOMS: atom_id res chain seq x y z
N MET A 1 2.86 2.10 -9.27
CA MET A 1 2.53 3.34 -8.53
C MET A 1 3.82 4.05 -8.24
N ASN A 2 3.98 5.28 -8.71
CA ASN A 2 5.18 6.06 -8.45
C ASN A 2 4.99 6.79 -7.12
N ILE A 3 5.86 6.53 -6.13
CA ILE A 3 5.82 7.22 -4.83
C ILE A 3 6.90 8.29 -4.89
N PRO A 4 6.56 9.59 -5.05
CA PRO A 4 7.57 10.63 -5.13
C PRO A 4 8.35 10.70 -3.80
N PRO A 5 9.68 10.82 -3.82
CA PRO A 5 10.46 11.05 -2.62
C PRO A 5 10.08 12.43 -2.06
N ASP A 6 9.25 12.44 -1.02
CA ASP A 6 8.89 13.64 -0.30
C ASP A 6 9.67 13.71 1.00
N SER A 7 10.49 14.75 1.15
CA SER A 7 11.38 14.94 2.31
C SER A 7 10.65 15.04 3.64
N ARG A 8 9.32 15.19 3.64
CA ARG A 8 8.51 15.21 4.86
C ARG A 8 8.29 13.82 5.48
N TYR A 9 8.50 12.74 4.72
CA TYR A 9 8.28 11.37 5.18
C TYR A 9 9.60 10.62 5.36
N SER A 10 9.71 9.90 6.48
CA SER A 10 10.84 9.01 6.79
C SER A 10 10.58 7.58 6.32
N SER A 11 9.33 7.20 6.14
CA SER A 11 8.92 5.93 5.54
C SER A 11 7.51 6.04 4.96
N TYR A 12 7.11 5.02 4.20
CA TYR A 12 5.78 4.83 3.69
C TYR A 12 5.21 3.50 4.21
N ILE A 13 3.89 3.41 4.30
CA ILE A 13 3.18 2.17 4.59
C ILE A 13 2.20 1.94 3.44
N ALA A 14 2.31 0.80 2.78
CA ALA A 14 1.30 0.31 1.85
C ALA A 14 0.38 -0.65 2.59
N GLU A 15 -0.92 -0.33 2.63
CA GLU A 15 -1.97 -1.15 3.22
C GLU A 15 -2.86 -1.70 2.12
N LEU A 16 -3.17 -2.99 2.17
CA LEU A 16 -4.13 -3.62 1.29
C LEU A 16 -5.38 -3.97 2.07
N HIS A 17 -6.51 -3.47 1.58
CA HIS A 17 -7.83 -3.74 2.12
C HIS A 17 -8.61 -4.66 1.18
N ASP A 18 -9.33 -5.62 1.77
CA ASP A 18 -10.26 -6.49 1.06
C ASP A 18 -11.55 -5.75 0.64
N PRO A 19 -12.46 -6.42 -0.10
CA PRO A 19 -13.74 -5.83 -0.50
C PRO A 19 -14.67 -5.42 0.66
N SER A 20 -14.42 -5.93 1.88
CA SER A 20 -15.14 -5.52 3.09
C SER A 20 -14.52 -4.28 3.78
N GLY A 21 -13.37 -3.82 3.28
CA GLY A 21 -12.59 -2.71 3.84
C GLY A 21 -11.62 -3.11 4.94
N LYS A 22 -11.50 -4.39 5.26
CA LYS A 22 -10.57 -4.90 6.29
C LYS A 22 -9.14 -4.91 5.75
N MET A 23 -8.18 -4.44 6.55
CA MET A 23 -6.76 -4.54 6.23
C MET A 23 -6.33 -6.02 6.27
N GLU A 24 -5.98 -6.55 5.10
CA GLU A 24 -5.51 -7.93 4.94
C GLU A 24 -3.99 -8.03 4.98
N TRP A 25 -3.31 -6.95 4.64
CA TRP A 25 -1.85 -6.94 4.56
C TRP A 25 -1.30 -5.53 4.62
N SER A 26 -0.10 -5.37 5.17
CA SER A 26 0.64 -4.12 5.14
C SER A 26 2.14 -4.35 4.93
N LEU A 27 2.80 -3.34 4.36
CA LEU A 27 4.24 -3.32 4.15
C LEU A 27 4.81 -1.94 4.44
N THR A 28 5.80 -1.91 5.32
CA THR A 28 6.61 -0.72 5.57
C THR A 28 7.69 -0.61 4.51
N ILE A 29 7.78 0.57 3.90
CA ILE A 29 8.64 0.91 2.78
C ILE A 29 9.56 2.05 3.25
N PRO A 30 10.89 1.90 3.25
CA PRO A 30 11.79 3.00 3.64
C PRO A 30 11.64 4.18 2.66
N ALA A 31 11.85 5.44 3.08
CA ALA A 31 11.71 6.58 2.17
C ALA A 31 12.89 6.77 1.19
N THR A 32 13.94 5.96 1.30
CA THR A 32 15.19 6.04 0.51
C THR A 32 15.07 5.45 -0.91
N ILE A 33 13.86 5.29 -1.44
CA ILE A 33 13.61 4.57 -2.70
C ILE A 33 13.37 5.60 -3.79
N GLU A 34 14.28 5.65 -4.76
CA GLU A 34 14.27 6.68 -5.81
C GLU A 34 13.30 6.36 -6.95
N ASP A 35 13.06 5.07 -7.24
CA ASP A 35 12.27 4.63 -8.41
C ASP A 35 11.36 3.43 -8.10
N GLY A 36 10.30 3.69 -7.32
CA GLY A 36 9.27 2.70 -7.02
C GLY A 36 9.74 1.52 -6.15
N TYR A 37 8.77 0.81 -5.56
CA TYR A 37 9.06 -0.34 -4.70
C TYR A 37 8.24 -1.55 -5.15
N PRO A 38 8.86 -2.70 -5.45
CA PRO A 38 8.13 -3.90 -5.81
C PRO A 38 7.38 -4.42 -4.58
N VAL A 39 6.06 -4.26 -4.60
CA VAL A 39 5.16 -4.75 -3.55
C VAL A 39 4.77 -6.19 -3.87
N HIS A 40 5.42 -7.15 -3.20
CA HIS A 40 5.04 -8.56 -3.27
C HIS A 40 3.96 -8.85 -2.25
N VAL A 41 2.75 -9.06 -2.76
CA VAL A 41 1.60 -9.36 -1.94
C VAL A 41 1.45 -10.89 -1.86
N PRO A 42 1.47 -11.51 -0.67
CA PRO A 42 1.33 -12.96 -0.56
C PRO A 42 -0.01 -13.43 -1.16
N ALA A 43 0.05 -14.50 -1.95
CA ALA A 43 -1.14 -15.22 -2.41
C ALA A 43 -1.78 -15.97 -1.23
N ALA A 44 -2.35 -15.24 -0.28
CA ALA A 44 -3.34 -15.78 0.63
C ALA A 44 -4.59 -16.15 -0.19
N ASN A 45 -5.40 -17.10 0.28
CA ASN A 45 -6.69 -17.50 -0.32
C ASN A 45 -7.66 -16.30 -0.40
N ARG A 46 -7.41 -15.40 -1.34
CA ARG A 46 -8.11 -14.14 -1.52
C ARG A 46 -9.32 -14.39 -2.40
N ALA A 47 -10.47 -13.90 -1.96
CA ALA A 47 -11.67 -13.95 -2.77
C ALA A 47 -11.52 -13.01 -3.99
N GLY A 48 -12.23 -13.32 -5.07
CA GLY A 48 -12.40 -12.35 -6.14
C GLY A 48 -13.19 -11.13 -5.64
N GLY A 49 -12.82 -9.93 -6.10
CA GLY A 49 -13.52 -8.71 -5.76
C GLY A 49 -12.65 -7.46 -5.81
N SER A 50 -13.21 -6.34 -5.34
CA SER A 50 -12.57 -5.03 -5.35
C SER A 50 -11.65 -4.82 -4.16
N TYR A 51 -10.35 -4.75 -4.40
CA TYR A 51 -9.34 -4.49 -3.39
C TYR A 51 -8.88 -3.04 -3.45
N THR A 52 -8.60 -2.46 -2.27
CA THR A 52 -8.09 -1.09 -2.16
C THR A 52 -6.67 -1.09 -1.61
N VAL A 53 -5.76 -0.41 -2.29
CA VAL A 53 -4.42 -0.10 -1.79
C VAL A 53 -4.43 1.34 -1.29
N VAL A 54 -4.03 1.52 -0.04
CA VAL A 54 -3.80 2.84 0.57
C VAL A 54 -2.30 2.98 0.82
N VAL A 55 -1.73 4.13 0.46
CA VAL A 55 -0.36 4.48 0.82
C VAL A 55 -0.41 5.62 1.81
N GLN A 56 0.26 5.41 2.93
CA GLN A 56 0.44 6.42 3.96
C GLN A 56 1.90 6.84 4.01
N GLY A 57 2.16 8.14 4.04
CA GLY A 57 3.46 8.70 4.40
C GLY A 57 3.56 8.80 5.92
N VAL A 58 4.71 8.40 6.47
CA VAL A 58 5.03 8.46 7.91
C VAL A 58 6.13 9.48 8.12
N SER A 59 5.86 10.52 8.92
CA SER A 59 6.85 11.57 9.23
C SER A 59 7.92 11.06 10.21
N ALA A 60 9.00 11.84 10.40
CA ALA A 60 10.06 11.52 11.35
C ALA A 60 9.56 11.39 12.81
N VAL A 61 8.44 12.04 13.14
CA VAL A 61 7.80 11.98 14.46
C VAL A 61 6.69 10.93 14.54
N GLY A 62 6.51 10.11 13.48
CA GLY A 62 5.58 8.99 13.46
C GLY A 62 4.15 9.33 13.05
N GLU A 63 3.87 10.57 12.62
CA GLU A 63 2.54 10.95 12.12
C GLU A 63 2.27 10.30 10.76
N LYS A 64 1.07 9.77 10.59
CA LYS A 64 0.63 9.12 9.35
C LYS A 64 -0.31 10.01 8.57
N SER A 65 -0.15 10.05 7.26
CA SER A 65 -1.08 10.75 6.36
C SER A 65 -1.26 9.97 5.07
N GLU A 66 -2.49 9.87 4.57
CA GLU A 66 -2.76 9.25 3.27
C GLU A 66 -2.15 10.11 2.16
N ILE A 67 -1.30 9.52 1.35
CA ILE A 67 -0.67 10.17 0.19
C ILE A 67 -1.21 9.66 -1.14
N GLY A 68 -1.88 8.50 -1.13
CA GLY A 68 -2.46 7.93 -2.32
C GLY A 68 -3.37 6.75 -2.02
N ARG A 69 -4.35 6.56 -2.90
CA ARG A 69 -5.30 5.45 -2.87
C ARG A 69 -5.58 4.99 -4.28
N THR A 70 -5.59 3.68 -4.48
CA THR A 70 -6.01 3.07 -5.75
C THR A 70 -6.80 1.82 -5.49
N GLN A 71 -7.77 1.54 -6.36
CA GLN A 71 -8.58 0.34 -6.32
C GLN A 71 -8.24 -0.55 -7.52
N PHE A 72 -8.31 -1.87 -7.34
CA PHE A 72 -8.20 -2.82 -8.43
C PHE A 72 -9.11 -4.02 -8.20
N GLU A 73 -9.61 -4.59 -9.29
CA GLU A 73 -10.39 -5.82 -9.27
C GLU A 73 -9.45 -7.02 -9.29
N LEU A 74 -9.49 -7.85 -8.24
CA LEU A 74 -8.84 -9.15 -8.24
C LEU A 74 -9.78 -10.17 -8.87
N ARG A 75 -9.41 -10.67 -10.05
CA ARG A 75 -10.09 -11.80 -10.68
C ARG A 75 -9.30 -13.08 -10.39
N VAL A 76 -9.87 -13.95 -9.56
CA VAL A 76 -9.36 -15.30 -9.39
C VAL A 76 -9.87 -16.11 -10.58
N GLN A 77 -9.00 -16.43 -11.53
CA GLN A 77 -9.34 -17.36 -12.60
C GLN A 77 -9.38 -18.77 -12.00
N GLN A 78 -10.54 -19.41 -12.15
CA GLN A 78 -10.73 -20.85 -11.86
C GLN A 78 -10.24 -21.68 -13.04
#